data_AF-A0A849FFZ8-F1
#
_entry.id   AF-A0A849FFZ8-F1
#
_cell.length_a   1.000
_cell.length_b   1.000
_cell.length_c   1.000
_cell.angle_alpha   90.00
_cell.angle_beta   90.00
_cell.angle_gamma   90.00
#
_symmetry.space_group_name_H-M   'P 1'
#
loop_
_entity.id
_entity.type
_entity.pdbx_description
1 polymer ?
#
loop_
_entity_poly.entity_id
_entity_poly.type
_entity_poly.pdbx_seq_one_letter_code
_entity_poly.pdbx_strand_id
1 'polypeptide(L)'
;MMRILPTAAIVAALVTAAPALAATSSQLKSGVERNLQRLSIDVDVDTLSTGQIAALHTILTGKRTQSDKRGLAKSVIGGTHSLRGILFDNR
;
A
#
# COMPACT_ATOMS: atom_id res chain seq x y z
N MET A 1 -30.84 50.65 -28.17
CA MET A 1 -31.12 50.37 -26.75
C MET A 1 -30.49 49.04 -26.38
N MET A 2 -29.59 49.07 -25.39
CA MET A 2 -28.71 47.99 -24.92
C MET A 2 -29.51 46.94 -24.14
N ARG A 3 -29.32 45.64 -24.41
CA ARG A 3 -29.95 44.52 -23.68
C ARG A 3 -28.92 43.48 -23.24
N ILE A 4 -28.45 43.71 -22.01
CA ILE A 4 -27.96 42.81 -20.96
C ILE A 4 -27.98 41.28 -21.20
N LEU A 5 -26.80 40.68 -20.97
CA LEU A 5 -26.49 39.25 -20.74
C LEU A 5 -27.12 38.68 -19.45
N PRO A 6 -27.33 37.36 -19.40
CA PRO A 6 -26.71 36.58 -18.31
C PRO A 6 -26.17 35.21 -18.81
N THR A 7 -24.91 34.89 -18.56
CA THR A 7 -24.44 34.04 -17.44
C THR A 7 -24.86 32.56 -17.55
N ALA A 8 -24.01 31.74 -18.16
CA ALA A 8 -24.01 30.29 -17.96
C ALA A 8 -22.70 29.89 -17.26
N ALA A 9 -22.77 29.74 -15.94
CA ALA A 9 -21.70 29.17 -15.14
C ALA A 9 -21.56 27.70 -15.52
N ILE A 10 -20.43 27.33 -16.13
CA ILE A 10 -20.09 25.92 -16.37
C ILE A 10 -19.76 25.31 -15.01
N VAL A 11 -20.68 24.47 -14.54
CA VAL A 11 -20.56 23.71 -13.29
C VAL A 11 -19.33 22.80 -13.40
N ALA A 12 -18.46 22.93 -12.41
CA ALA A 12 -17.20 22.22 -12.29
C ALA A 12 -17.41 20.70 -12.28
N ALA A 13 -16.84 20.01 -13.28
CA ALA A 13 -16.65 18.57 -13.26
C ALA A 13 -15.49 18.22 -12.31
N LEU A 14 -15.76 18.23 -11.00
CA LEU A 14 -14.80 17.74 -10.00
C LEU A 14 -15.00 16.25 -9.78
N VAL A 15 -13.98 15.50 -10.23
CA VAL A 15 -13.35 14.39 -9.49
C VAL A 15 -14.26 13.19 -9.19
N THR A 16 -14.29 12.24 -10.12
CA THR A 16 -14.53 10.82 -9.80
C THR A 16 -13.37 9.97 -10.28
N ALA A 17 -12.17 10.21 -9.71
CA ALA A 17 -10.97 9.38 -9.97
C ALA A 17 -10.61 8.49 -8.76
N ALA A 18 -11.55 8.23 -7.85
CA ALA A 18 -11.31 7.45 -6.62
C ALA A 18 -11.18 5.90 -6.78
N PRO A 19 -11.74 5.20 -7.80
CA PRO A 19 -11.78 3.73 -7.74
C PRO A 19 -10.44 3.03 -8.02
N ALA A 20 -9.47 3.69 -8.68
CA ALA A 20 -8.21 3.05 -9.09
C ALA A 20 -7.26 2.76 -7.91
N LEU A 21 -7.29 3.59 -6.85
CA LEU A 21 -6.43 3.44 -5.67
C LEU A 21 -6.88 2.29 -4.76
N ALA A 22 -8.18 2.06 -4.66
CA ALA A 22 -8.76 0.96 -3.87
C ALA A 22 -8.49 -0.42 -4.50
N ALA A 23 -8.56 -0.52 -5.84
CA ALA A 23 -8.25 -1.76 -6.55
C ALA A 23 -6.77 -2.17 -6.40
N THR A 24 -5.86 -1.20 -6.52
CA THR A 24 -4.41 -1.42 -6.39
C THR A 24 -4.03 -1.94 -5.00
N SER A 25 -4.67 -1.42 -3.95
CA SER A 25 -4.40 -1.83 -2.56
C SER A 25 -4.89 -3.24 -2.25
N SER A 26 -6.02 -3.67 -2.81
CA SER A 26 -6.50 -5.06 -2.70
C SER A 26 -5.54 -6.06 -3.36
N GLN A 27 -5.04 -5.75 -4.56
CA GLN A 27 -4.08 -6.62 -5.24
C GLN A 27 -2.75 -6.73 -4.47
N LEU A 28 -2.27 -5.63 -3.88
CA LEU A 28 -1.09 -5.62 -3.03
C LEU A 28 -1.27 -6.48 -1.78
N LYS A 29 -2.38 -6.31 -1.06
CA LYS A 29 -2.71 -7.12 0.13
C LYS A 29 -2.71 -8.62 -0.20
N SER A 30 -3.42 -8.99 -1.26
CA SER A 30 -3.50 -10.38 -1.72
C SER A 30 -2.13 -10.97 -2.12
N GLY A 31 -1.26 -10.15 -2.71
CA GLY A 31 0.12 -10.53 -3.01
C GLY A 31 0.96 -10.77 -1.76
N VAL A 32 0.84 -9.90 -0.76
CA VAL A 32 1.53 -10.04 0.52
C VAL A 32 1.04 -11.28 1.26
N GLU A 33 -0.26 -11.48 1.36
CA GLU A 33 -0.89 -12.61 2.03
C GLU A 33 -0.38 -13.96 1.49
N ARG A 34 -0.42 -14.15 0.16
CA ARG A 34 0.11 -15.36 -0.48
C ARG A 34 1.56 -15.62 -0.13
N ASN A 35 2.38 -14.57 -0.04
CA ASN A 35 3.80 -14.71 0.29
C ASN A 35 4.02 -14.98 1.79
N LEU A 36 3.21 -14.41 2.68
CA LEU A 36 3.26 -14.71 4.12
C LEU A 36 2.88 -16.17 4.40
N GLN A 37 1.84 -16.69 3.72
CA GLN A 37 1.45 -18.10 3.81
C GLN A 37 2.59 -19.03 3.38
N ARG A 38 3.33 -18.68 2.32
CA ARG A 38 4.53 -19.44 1.89
C ARG A 38 5.67 -19.43 2.91
N LEU A 39 5.69 -18.46 3.82
CA LEU A 39 6.64 -18.38 4.93
C LEU A 39 6.09 -19.00 6.23
N SER A 40 4.90 -19.61 6.18
CA SER A 40 4.16 -20.12 7.34
C SER A 40 3.92 -19.04 8.41
N ILE A 41 3.65 -17.81 7.97
CA ILE A 41 3.24 -16.70 8.83
C ILE A 41 1.73 -16.51 8.63
N ASP A 42 0.96 -16.75 9.68
CA ASP A 42 -0.47 -16.52 9.72
C ASP A 42 -0.76 -15.15 10.33
N VAL A 43 -1.10 -14.17 9.49
CA VAL A 43 -1.39 -12.79 9.88
C VAL A 43 -2.49 -12.24 8.99
N ASP A 44 -3.47 -11.62 9.62
CA ASP A 44 -4.51 -10.88 8.93
C ASP A 44 -3.94 -9.56 8.36
N VAL A 45 -3.74 -9.54 7.03
CA VAL A 45 -3.27 -8.37 6.28
C VAL A 45 -4.24 -7.20 6.32
N ASP A 46 -5.52 -7.40 6.64
CA ASP A 46 -6.48 -6.30 6.77
C ASP A 46 -6.30 -5.50 8.07
N THR A 47 -5.66 -6.10 9.08
CA THR A 47 -5.27 -5.38 10.31
C THR A 47 -4.01 -4.54 10.16
N LEU A 48 -3.25 -4.75 9.09
CA LEU A 48 -2.00 -4.05 8.86
C LEU A 48 -2.22 -2.68 8.21
N SER A 49 -1.41 -1.71 8.65
CA SER A 49 -1.39 -0.39 8.01
C SER A 49 -0.85 -0.48 6.57
N THR A 50 -1.27 0.45 5.72
CA THR A 50 -0.76 0.57 4.34
C THR A 50 0.78 0.62 4.29
N GLY A 51 1.40 1.27 5.28
CA GLY A 51 2.87 1.31 5.40
C GLY A 51 3.48 -0.07 5.70
N GLN A 52 2.86 -0.87 6.57
CA GLN A 52 3.33 -2.24 6.83
C GLN A 52 3.16 -3.13 5.60
N ILE A 53 2.05 -3.01 4.88
CA ILE A 53 1.79 -3.79 3.66
C ILE A 53 2.85 -3.51 2.59
N ALA A 54 3.19 -2.24 2.36
CA ALA A 54 4.22 -1.89 1.39
C ALA A 54 5.64 -2.30 1.85
N ALA A 55 5.93 -2.30 3.17
CA ALA A 55 7.18 -2.86 3.71
C ALA A 55 7.28 -4.36 3.43
N LEU A 56 6.22 -5.09 3.76
CA LEU A 56 6.14 -6.53 3.52
C LEU A 56 6.31 -6.83 2.03
N HIS A 57 5.61 -6.11 1.16
CA HIS A 57 5.76 -6.28 -0.28
C HIS A 57 7.23 -6.12 -0.72
N THR A 58 7.92 -5.09 -0.24
CA THR A 58 9.33 -4.82 -0.55
C THR A 58 10.26 -5.94 -0.08
N ILE A 59 10.05 -6.44 1.15
CA ILE A 59 10.84 -7.55 1.72
C ILE A 59 10.61 -8.84 0.93
N LEU A 60 9.34 -9.17 0.66
CA LEU A 60 8.93 -10.45 0.08
C LEU A 60 9.34 -10.56 -1.40
N THR A 61 9.31 -9.46 -2.14
CA THR A 61 9.76 -9.39 -3.54
C THR A 61 11.28 -9.20 -3.70
N GLY A 62 11.99 -8.79 -2.66
CA GLY A 62 13.44 -8.60 -2.70
C GLY A 62 14.26 -9.90 -2.87
N LYS A 63 15.56 -9.76 -3.15
CA LYS A 63 16.50 -10.87 -3.36
C LYS A 63 17.01 -11.55 -2.07
N ARG A 64 16.42 -11.21 -0.91
CA ARG A 64 16.83 -11.73 0.41
C ARG A 64 16.55 -13.23 0.55
N THR A 65 17.27 -13.90 1.45
CA THR A 65 17.02 -15.32 1.72
C THR A 65 15.65 -15.53 2.38
N GLN A 66 15.11 -16.74 2.30
CA GLN A 66 13.84 -17.11 2.94
C GLN A 66 13.86 -16.81 4.47
N SER A 67 14.96 -17.12 5.14
CA SER A 67 15.14 -16.85 6.57
C SER A 67 15.12 -15.35 6.88
N ASP A 68 15.83 -14.54 6.10
CA ASP A 68 15.86 -13.08 6.27
C ASP A 68 14.48 -12.47 6.02
N LYS A 69 13.80 -12.92 4.96
CA LYS A 69 12.44 -12.48 4.65
C LYS A 69 11.49 -12.76 5.81
N ARG A 70 11.60 -13.93 6.43
CA ARG A 70 10.77 -14.33 7.57
C ARG A 70 11.06 -13.47 8.80
N GLY A 71 12.33 -13.21 9.11
CA GLY A 71 12.72 -12.36 10.24
C GLY A 71 12.23 -10.92 10.07
N LEU A 72 12.47 -10.34 8.90
CA LEU A 72 12.05 -8.97 8.59
C LEU A 72 10.52 -8.84 8.54
N ALA A 73 9.82 -9.81 7.95
CA ALA A 73 8.36 -9.80 7.91
C ALA A 73 7.76 -9.79 9.33
N LYS A 74 8.25 -10.65 10.23
CA LYS A 74 7.82 -10.67 11.63
C LYS A 74 8.10 -9.34 12.34
N SER A 75 9.24 -8.70 12.05
CA SER A 75 9.59 -7.40 12.61
C SER A 75 8.64 -6.27 12.16
N VAL A 76 8.19 -6.29 10.90
CA VAL A 76 7.19 -5.33 10.38
C VAL A 76 5.81 -5.55 10.97
N ILE A 77 5.41 -6.82 11.08
CA ILE A 77 4.13 -7.21 11.69
C ILE A 77 4.10 -6.78 13.17
N GLY A 78 5.19 -7.03 13.90
CA GLY A 78 5.34 -6.63 15.31
C GLY A 78 5.54 -5.12 15.53
N GLY A 79 5.50 -4.30 14.48
CA GLY A 79 5.65 -2.85 14.56
C GLY A 79 7.06 -2.37 14.93
N THR A 80 8.04 -3.27 14.98
CA THR A 80 9.42 -2.93 15.34
C THR A 80 10.15 -2.25 14.19
N HIS A 81 9.80 -2.55 12.93
CA HIS A 81 10.38 -1.91 11.75
C HIS A 81 9.32 -1.32 10.83
N SER A 82 9.53 -0.07 10.43
CA SER A 82 8.73 0.60 9.40
C SER A 82 9.41 0.52 8.03
N LEU A 83 8.64 0.70 6.96
CA LEU A 83 9.14 0.86 5.58
C LEU A 83 10.40 1.74 5.49
N ARG A 84 10.35 2.87 6.20
CA ARG A 84 11.44 3.83 6.27
C ARG A 84 12.68 3.19 6.88
N GLY A 85 12.54 2.50 8.01
CA GLY A 85 13.64 1.74 8.61
C GLY A 85 14.26 0.76 7.62
N ILE A 86 13.46 -0.10 6.98
CA ILE A 86 13.98 -1.15 6.09
C ILE A 86 14.68 -0.62 4.83
N LEU A 87 14.21 0.51 4.30
CA LEU A 87 14.79 1.13 3.10
C LEU A 87 16.10 1.88 3.38
N PHE A 88 16.29 2.38 4.60
CA PHE A 88 17.47 3.17 4.98
C PHE A 88 18.44 2.43 5.91
N ASP A 89 18.04 1.30 6.49
CA ASP A 89 18.84 0.39 7.32
C ASP A 89 19.55 -0.67 6.44
N ASN A 90 20.25 -0.20 5.43
CA ASN A 90 21.08 -1.05 4.56
C ASN A 90 22.54 -0.57 4.63
N ARG A 91 23.09 -0.56 5.85
CA ARG A 91 24.52 -0.39 6.12
C ARG A 91 25.16 -1.73 6.41
#